data_AF-A0A9E5NA39-F1
#
_entry.id   AF-A0A9E5NA39-F1
#
_cell.length_a   1.000
_cell.length_b   1.000
_cell.length_c   1.000
_cell.angle_alpha   90.00
_cell.angle_beta   90.00
_cell.angle_gamma   90.00
#
_symmetry.space_group_name_H-M   'P 1'
#
loop_
_entity.id
_entity.type
_entity.pdbx_description
1 polymer ?
#
loop_
_entity_poly.entity_id
_entity_poly.type
_entity_poly.pdbx_seq_one_letter_code
_entity_poly.pdbx_strand_id
1 'polypeptide(L)'
;MPYSKGIIQVRDAIRELDENLADRLEGVWREAESRVHTHLTDEGGVQRGQEHSTAIEEHLSAVVPDEWKECAQDSAPWGNDKNCCAHSLFCLSAAAALHDVGRVPGVARPSDEDHGDASARWIRENWQALKLEEAEARVIADITQVHDHGRIRDLGNHPRTIGSHALDIRLLASLLILADDLHDYSSRLIATLPEVERQGARSRTMGFSIQDGVIYFDALPHHREDIAALQDRLDWMNSTHLAQAGPVLNHHGLPSRVAHNVDSARLVARAQEQADEERGFLGHDYFGKDDAAWFKGRETKIDELYNQVILGGRVSLLRGDSGVGKSSLVCAGLMPALDHSQFPTARVRADRLDVVVSIMRSCWEQLMPDTSAPDEWQVLPCLEKIAKQHIAKTAVIIIIDQFEDVARVISSVSPDFTHALSKVHAGHLPNLHVLLVYRSDAQALLDRFLEEIRGPRQSLPETYLLSLSREQAEEALRAGFERARLLVSEEPVEGRTLMEMMLDDLSTESEKVADDDAVYPPYLQMVGFTLARQAREKQVNVITLDAYKTMRGARKIISEYLLNRLKDLKDIREDAETILFHLSSEVGRAAALSPSEIASQAGLSVGRVEEVIQMLVKDRMVRPIGGGQ
;
A
#
# COMPACT_ATOMS: atom_id res chain seq x y z
N MET A 1 30.14 0.47 24.76
CA MET A 1 30.56 0.03 23.41
C MET A 1 29.31 -0.45 22.70
N PRO A 2 29.10 -0.14 21.40
CA PRO A 2 28.02 -0.79 20.66
C PRO A 2 28.29 -2.30 20.63
N TYR A 3 27.30 -3.07 21.06
CA TYR A 3 27.37 -4.53 21.07
C TYR A 3 27.23 -5.06 19.64
N SER A 4 28.22 -5.79 19.13
CA SER A 4 28.14 -6.45 17.81
C SER A 4 27.81 -7.94 17.97
N LYS A 5 27.00 -8.46 17.04
CA LYS A 5 26.71 -9.89 16.93
C LYS A 5 28.02 -10.66 16.69
N GLY A 6 28.25 -11.72 17.47
CA GLY A 6 29.42 -12.59 17.32
C GLY A 6 29.38 -13.39 16.02
N ILE A 7 30.56 -13.67 15.47
CA ILE A 7 30.74 -14.42 14.22
C ILE A 7 31.44 -15.76 14.47
N ILE A 8 32.29 -15.84 15.50
CA ILE A 8 33.04 -17.05 15.83
C ILE A 8 32.11 -18.10 16.43
N GLN A 9 32.19 -19.34 15.96
CA GLN A 9 31.39 -20.43 16.53
C GLN A 9 31.92 -20.85 17.90
N VAL A 10 31.03 -21.13 18.85
CA VAL A 10 31.40 -21.53 20.21
C VAL A 10 32.32 -22.75 20.22
N ARG A 11 32.03 -23.79 19.43
CA ARG A 11 32.89 -25.00 19.38
C ARG A 11 34.27 -24.74 18.79
N ASP A 12 34.36 -23.85 17.81
CA ASP A 12 35.65 -23.50 17.21
C ASP A 12 36.51 -22.73 18.21
N ALA A 13 35.90 -21.79 18.94
CA ALA A 13 36.57 -21.09 20.04
C ALA A 13 37.06 -22.05 21.13
N ILE A 14 36.25 -23.04 21.54
CA ILE A 14 36.68 -24.06 22.51
C ILE A 14 37.88 -24.84 21.97
N ARG A 15 37.87 -25.26 20.70
CA ARG A 15 38.97 -26.00 20.08
C ARG A 15 40.27 -25.20 20.06
N GLU A 16 40.20 -23.89 19.85
CA GLU A 16 41.37 -23.01 19.91
C GLU A 16 41.89 -22.78 21.33
N LEU A 17 40.99 -22.77 22.32
CA LEU A 17 41.35 -22.55 23.73
C LEU A 17 41.86 -23.82 24.42
N ASP A 18 41.22 -24.96 24.18
CA ASP A 18 41.51 -26.27 24.79
C ASP A 18 40.99 -27.42 23.90
N GLU A 19 41.92 -28.06 23.18
CA GLU A 19 41.62 -29.17 22.26
C GLU A 19 41.02 -30.40 22.98
N ASN A 20 41.41 -30.66 24.24
CA ASN A 20 40.90 -31.80 25.00
C ASN A 20 39.43 -31.58 25.39
N LEU A 21 39.10 -30.38 25.88
CA LEU A 21 37.71 -30.01 26.15
C LEU A 21 36.85 -30.07 24.88
N ALA A 22 37.38 -29.65 23.74
CA ALA A 22 36.67 -29.75 22.46
C ALA A 22 36.36 -31.21 22.08
N ASP A 23 37.32 -32.12 22.21
CA ASP A 23 37.12 -33.55 21.95
C ASP A 23 36.09 -34.19 22.89
N ARG A 24 36.11 -33.80 24.16
CA ARG A 24 35.12 -34.24 25.16
C ARG A 24 33.73 -33.71 24.83
N LEU A 25 33.62 -32.44 24.45
CA LEU A 25 32.36 -31.81 24.06
C LEU A 25 31.74 -32.52 22.85
N GLU A 26 32.55 -32.87 21.87
CA GLU A 26 32.09 -33.66 20.72
C GLU A 26 31.58 -35.04 21.16
N GLY A 27 32.18 -35.63 22.20
CA GLY A 27 31.66 -36.82 22.86
C GLY A 27 30.27 -36.60 23.49
N VAL A 28 30.05 -35.48 24.17
CA VAL A 28 28.75 -35.11 24.77
C VAL A 28 27.69 -34.96 23.68
N TRP A 29 28.01 -34.25 22.59
CA TRP A 29 27.09 -34.04 21.47
C TRP A 29 26.71 -35.35 20.77
N ARG A 30 27.65 -36.28 20.59
CA ARG A 30 27.33 -37.61 20.04
C ARG A 30 26.39 -38.41 20.95
N GLU A 31 26.58 -38.35 22.26
CA GLU A 31 25.67 -39.01 23.20
C GLU A 31 24.28 -38.32 23.22
N ALA A 32 24.24 -36.99 23.14
CA ALA A 32 22.99 -36.23 23.02
C ALA A 32 22.25 -36.60 21.72
N GLU A 33 22.94 -36.68 20.59
CA GLU A 33 22.35 -37.05 19.31
C GLU A 33 21.77 -38.48 19.35
N SER A 34 22.56 -39.44 19.84
CA SER A 34 22.17 -40.85 19.89
C SER A 34 21.05 -41.15 20.89
N ARG A 35 20.93 -40.41 21.99
CA ARG A 35 20.02 -40.75 23.10
C ARG A 35 18.88 -39.76 23.28
N VAL A 36 19.11 -38.49 22.97
CA VAL A 36 18.16 -37.40 23.21
C VAL A 36 17.49 -37.01 21.91
N HIS A 37 18.27 -36.59 20.92
CA HIS A 37 17.72 -36.01 19.69
C HIS A 37 16.96 -37.03 18.84
N THR A 38 17.44 -38.29 18.78
CA THR A 38 16.77 -39.38 18.04
C THR A 38 15.41 -39.77 18.64
N HIS A 39 15.18 -39.57 19.94
CA HIS A 39 13.89 -39.91 20.58
C HIS A 39 12.87 -38.78 20.48
N LEU A 40 13.32 -37.53 20.32
CA LEU A 40 12.45 -36.36 20.22
C LEU A 40 11.89 -36.14 18.80
N THR A 41 12.25 -36.98 17.82
CA THR A 41 11.81 -36.86 16.42
C THR A 41 10.48 -37.54 16.07
N ASP A 42 9.97 -38.46 16.90
CA ASP A 42 8.89 -39.40 16.51
C ASP A 42 7.47 -39.02 16.96
N GLU A 43 7.28 -38.12 17.93
CA GLU A 43 5.94 -37.75 18.42
C GLU A 43 5.53 -36.33 18.01
N GLY A 44 4.71 -36.23 16.96
CA GLY A 44 3.69 -35.18 16.90
C GLY A 44 4.09 -33.79 16.41
N GLY A 45 5.15 -33.64 15.61
CA GLY A 45 5.36 -32.46 14.76
C GLY A 45 5.79 -31.18 15.50
N VAL A 46 6.94 -30.64 15.08
CA VAL A 46 7.58 -29.39 15.54
C VAL A 46 8.50 -29.55 16.76
N GLN A 47 9.57 -30.33 16.61
CA GLN A 47 10.97 -29.90 16.77
C GLN A 47 11.89 -31.11 16.53
N ARG A 48 12.69 -31.07 15.47
CA ARG A 48 13.69 -32.11 15.20
C ARG A 48 14.83 -31.89 16.19
N GLY A 49 14.92 -32.68 17.27
CA GLY A 49 15.77 -32.38 18.44
C GLY A 49 17.23 -31.98 18.13
N GLN A 50 17.82 -32.53 17.07
CA GLN A 50 19.17 -32.16 16.61
C GLN A 50 19.21 -30.79 15.93
N GLU A 51 18.25 -30.48 15.06
CA GLU A 51 18.13 -29.18 14.40
C GLU A 51 17.86 -28.07 15.43
N HIS A 52 17.08 -28.38 16.47
CA HIS A 52 16.79 -27.49 17.58
C HIS A 52 18.05 -27.12 18.39
N SER A 53 18.75 -28.13 18.90
CA SER A 53 19.95 -27.92 19.74
C SER A 53 21.07 -27.23 18.96
N THR A 54 21.25 -27.58 17.68
CA THR A 54 22.24 -26.93 16.81
C THR A 54 21.92 -25.46 16.61
N ALA A 55 20.65 -25.11 16.38
CA ALA A 55 20.26 -23.71 16.19
C ALA A 55 20.36 -22.89 17.49
N ILE A 56 20.12 -23.48 18.66
CA ILE A 56 20.41 -22.83 19.95
C ILE A 56 21.90 -22.52 20.06
N GLU A 57 22.77 -23.45 19.69
CA GLU A 57 24.22 -23.20 19.69
C GLU A 57 24.63 -22.10 18.71
N GLU A 58 24.03 -22.04 17.52
CA GLU A 58 24.24 -20.93 16.58
C GLU A 58 23.81 -19.58 17.16
N HIS A 59 22.69 -19.55 17.89
CA HIS A 59 22.24 -18.35 18.59
C HIS A 59 23.18 -17.96 19.74
N LEU A 60 23.73 -18.93 20.47
CA LEU A 60 24.77 -18.68 21.47
C LEU A 60 26.03 -18.11 20.81
N SER A 61 26.49 -18.65 19.68
CA SER A 61 27.60 -18.09 18.91
C SER A 61 27.35 -16.64 18.48
N ALA A 62 26.12 -16.30 18.11
CA ALA A 62 25.73 -14.95 17.73
C ALA A 62 25.60 -13.98 18.91
N VAL A 63 25.10 -14.45 20.05
CA VAL A 63 24.81 -13.64 21.23
C VAL A 63 26.00 -13.55 22.18
N VAL A 64 27.00 -14.44 22.11
CA VAL A 64 28.24 -14.31 22.89
C VAL A 64 29.28 -13.51 22.07
N PRO A 65 29.88 -12.43 22.63
CA PRO A 65 30.86 -11.62 21.92
C PRO A 65 32.08 -12.43 21.47
N ASP A 66 32.65 -12.06 20.32
CA ASP A 66 33.88 -12.69 19.83
C ASP A 66 35.04 -12.44 20.79
N GLU A 67 35.12 -11.27 21.41
CA GLU A 67 36.15 -10.95 22.40
C GLU A 67 36.09 -11.86 23.63
N TRP A 68 34.88 -12.34 23.98
CA TRP A 68 34.70 -13.29 25.07
C TRP A 68 35.11 -14.70 24.68
N LYS A 69 34.89 -15.07 23.41
CA LYS A 69 35.27 -16.37 22.84
C LYS A 69 36.77 -16.49 22.63
N GLU A 70 37.44 -15.40 22.29
CA GLU A 70 38.89 -15.34 22.10
C GLU A 70 39.67 -15.19 23.43
N CYS A 71 38.97 -14.99 24.55
CA CYS A 71 39.57 -14.64 25.84
C CYS A 71 40.49 -13.40 25.73
N ALA A 72 40.04 -12.37 24.99
CA ALA A 72 40.79 -11.13 24.82
C ALA A 72 40.92 -10.38 26.16
N GLN A 73 42.02 -9.64 26.36
CA GLN A 73 42.35 -9.04 27.66
C GLN A 73 41.26 -8.09 28.17
N ASP A 74 40.83 -8.31 29.42
CA ASP A 74 39.92 -7.49 30.24
C ASP A 74 38.50 -7.31 29.71
N SER A 75 38.08 -8.08 28.70
CA SER A 75 36.76 -7.96 28.06
C SER A 75 35.75 -9.01 28.52
N ALA A 76 36.20 -10.20 28.93
CA ALA A 76 35.35 -11.33 29.24
C ALA A 76 34.94 -11.40 30.73
N PRO A 77 33.72 -11.84 31.06
CA PRO A 77 33.24 -11.95 32.44
C PRO A 77 33.95 -13.06 33.23
N TRP A 78 34.64 -13.97 32.52
CA TRP A 78 35.52 -15.00 33.08
C TRP A 78 36.98 -14.54 33.29
N GLY A 79 37.31 -13.27 33.00
CA GLY A 79 38.66 -12.73 33.13
C GLY A 79 39.65 -13.23 32.06
N ASN A 80 40.95 -13.00 32.28
CA ASN A 80 42.03 -13.37 31.33
C ASN A 80 42.47 -14.85 31.44
N ASP A 81 41.70 -15.68 32.14
CA ASP A 81 41.99 -17.10 32.31
C ASP A 81 41.38 -17.91 31.17
N LYS A 82 42.23 -18.34 30.24
CA LYS A 82 41.85 -19.16 29.08
C LYS A 82 41.14 -20.45 29.48
N ASN A 83 41.50 -21.05 30.61
CA ASN A 83 40.86 -22.28 31.08
C ASN A 83 39.45 -21.97 31.60
N CYS A 84 39.27 -20.87 32.33
CA CYS A 84 37.95 -20.44 32.78
C CYS A 84 37.03 -20.10 31.59
N CYS A 85 37.59 -19.49 30.55
CA CYS A 85 36.90 -19.22 29.29
C CYS A 85 36.47 -20.53 28.59
N ALA A 86 37.40 -21.46 28.39
CA ALA A 86 37.13 -22.75 27.75
C ALA A 86 36.05 -23.56 28.48
N HIS A 87 36.12 -23.63 29.82
CA HIS A 87 35.11 -24.34 30.62
C HIS A 87 33.73 -23.66 30.59
N SER A 88 33.67 -22.33 30.52
CA SER A 88 32.41 -21.58 30.43
C SER A 88 31.71 -21.86 29.09
N LEU A 89 32.45 -21.78 27.99
CA LEU A 89 31.95 -22.10 26.64
C LEU A 89 31.57 -23.58 26.52
N PHE A 90 32.38 -24.49 27.09
CA PHE A 90 32.10 -25.92 27.15
C PHE A 90 30.76 -26.20 27.85
N CYS A 91 30.55 -25.63 29.03
CA CYS A 91 29.31 -25.84 29.79
C CYS A 91 28.10 -25.27 29.05
N LEU A 92 28.25 -24.14 28.34
CA LEU A 92 27.19 -23.51 27.58
C LEU A 92 26.77 -24.34 26.35
N SER A 93 27.73 -24.84 25.57
CA SER A 93 27.46 -25.73 24.43
C SER A 93 26.92 -27.09 24.87
N ALA A 94 27.48 -27.68 25.94
CA ALA A 94 26.97 -28.94 26.49
C ALA A 94 25.54 -28.80 27.04
N ALA A 95 25.21 -27.66 27.66
CA ALA A 95 23.85 -27.36 28.09
C ALA A 95 22.90 -27.21 26.88
N ALA A 96 23.32 -26.53 25.81
CA ALA A 96 22.53 -26.45 24.57
C ALA A 96 22.24 -27.84 23.98
N ALA A 97 23.18 -28.79 24.05
CA ALA A 97 22.97 -30.16 23.58
C ALA A 97 21.98 -30.97 24.43
N LEU A 98 21.92 -30.70 25.73
CA LEU A 98 21.27 -31.55 26.74
C LEU A 98 20.02 -30.94 27.40
N HIS A 99 19.72 -29.66 27.18
CA HIS A 99 18.66 -28.94 27.89
C HIS A 99 17.28 -29.60 27.81
N ASP A 100 17.00 -30.30 26.71
CA ASP A 100 15.71 -30.93 26.43
C ASP A 100 15.65 -32.43 26.76
N VAL A 101 16.68 -33.00 27.41
CA VAL A 101 16.71 -34.45 27.73
C VAL A 101 15.58 -34.90 28.66
N GLY A 102 15.04 -34.00 29.47
CA GLY A 102 13.87 -34.20 30.31
C GLY A 102 12.59 -34.53 29.53
N ARG A 103 12.52 -34.16 28.25
CA ARG A 103 11.40 -34.50 27.36
C ARG A 103 11.45 -35.93 26.81
N VAL A 104 12.58 -36.63 26.97
CA VAL A 104 12.72 -38.01 26.48
C VAL A 104 11.83 -38.95 27.31
N PRO A 105 11.00 -39.80 26.68
CA PRO A 105 10.14 -40.74 27.39
C PRO A 105 10.92 -41.61 28.38
N GLY A 106 10.46 -41.65 29.64
CA GLY A 106 11.09 -42.41 30.73
C GLY A 106 12.17 -41.64 31.52
N VAL A 107 12.48 -40.39 31.17
CA VAL A 107 13.38 -39.52 31.93
C VAL A 107 12.66 -38.75 33.04
N ALA A 108 11.48 -38.17 32.75
CA ALA A 108 10.61 -37.51 33.73
C ALA A 108 10.01 -38.52 34.74
N ARG A 109 10.00 -38.18 36.03
CA ARG A 109 9.58 -39.12 37.11
C ARG A 109 8.15 -38.88 37.66
N PRO A 110 7.57 -37.67 37.52
CA PRO A 110 6.13 -37.36 37.63
C PRO A 110 5.53 -36.69 36.36
N SER A 111 4.19 -36.61 36.24
CA SER A 111 3.49 -35.94 35.11
C SER A 111 3.61 -34.42 35.09
N ASP A 112 4.00 -33.82 36.22
CA ASP A 112 3.99 -32.36 36.44
C ASP A 112 5.42 -31.80 36.67
N GLU A 113 6.47 -32.60 36.45
CA GLU A 113 7.86 -32.13 36.54
C GLU A 113 8.19 -31.30 35.29
N ASP A 114 8.64 -30.08 35.53
CA ASP A 114 9.22 -29.19 34.53
C ASP A 114 10.38 -29.90 33.81
N HIS A 115 10.43 -29.80 32.49
CA HIS A 115 11.41 -30.58 31.73
C HIS A 115 12.84 -30.10 31.95
N GLY A 116 13.05 -28.84 32.35
CA GLY A 116 14.33 -28.35 32.83
C GLY A 116 14.77 -29.05 34.12
N ASP A 117 13.87 -29.18 35.10
CA ASP A 117 14.14 -29.92 36.34
C ASP A 117 14.46 -31.41 36.06
N ALA A 118 13.69 -32.04 35.16
CA ALA A 118 13.93 -33.42 34.74
C ALA A 118 15.28 -33.59 34.01
N SER A 119 15.63 -32.65 33.11
CA SER A 119 16.93 -32.60 32.42
C SER A 119 18.08 -32.51 33.41
N ALA A 120 18.01 -31.55 34.33
CA ALA A 120 19.04 -31.32 35.33
C ALA A 120 19.26 -32.56 36.21
N ARG A 121 18.19 -33.21 36.66
CA ARG A 121 18.26 -34.47 37.41
C ARG A 121 18.94 -35.57 36.60
N TRP A 122 18.52 -35.75 35.36
CA TRP A 122 19.06 -36.81 34.50
C TRP A 122 20.56 -36.62 34.23
N ILE A 123 21.00 -35.39 33.97
CA ILE A 123 22.41 -35.05 33.75
C ILE A 123 23.24 -35.39 35.00
N ARG A 124 22.75 -35.06 36.20
CA ARG A 124 23.42 -35.38 37.47
C ARG A 124 23.51 -36.89 37.74
N GLU A 125 22.57 -37.69 37.24
CA GLU A 125 22.56 -39.15 37.42
C GLU A 125 23.41 -39.89 36.36
N ASN A 126 23.59 -39.30 35.17
CA ASN A 126 24.18 -39.96 34.01
C ASN A 126 25.51 -39.33 33.54
N TRP A 127 26.13 -38.48 34.35
CA TRP A 127 27.33 -37.72 33.98
C TRP A 127 28.49 -38.60 33.45
N GLN A 128 28.68 -39.79 34.00
CA GLN A 128 29.71 -40.74 33.55
C GLN A 128 29.44 -41.23 32.12
N ALA A 129 28.18 -41.52 31.81
CA ALA A 129 27.77 -41.96 30.47
C ALA A 129 27.90 -40.82 29.45
N LEU A 130 27.70 -39.58 29.90
CA LEU A 130 27.92 -38.36 29.11
C LEU A 130 29.40 -37.98 28.97
N LYS A 131 30.33 -38.72 29.58
CA LYS A 131 31.78 -38.43 29.58
C LYS A 131 32.11 -37.05 30.19
N LEU A 132 31.28 -36.59 31.10
CA LEU A 132 31.49 -35.37 31.88
C LEU A 132 32.30 -35.68 33.13
N GLU A 133 32.85 -34.66 33.76
CA GLU A 133 33.24 -34.72 35.16
C GLU A 133 32.05 -34.38 36.07
N GLU A 134 32.09 -34.81 37.34
CA GLU A 134 30.99 -34.55 38.27
C GLU A 134 30.75 -33.04 38.48
N ALA A 135 31.81 -32.23 38.53
CA ALA A 135 31.70 -30.79 38.68
C ALA A 135 31.08 -30.11 37.44
N GLU A 136 31.47 -30.55 36.23
CA GLU A 136 30.89 -30.07 34.97
C GLU A 136 29.41 -30.43 34.89
N ALA A 137 29.04 -31.68 35.22
CA ALA A 137 27.66 -32.13 35.17
C ALA A 137 26.76 -31.36 36.15
N ARG A 138 27.28 -30.95 37.32
CA ARG A 138 26.54 -30.08 38.24
C ARG A 138 26.30 -28.68 37.64
N VAL A 139 27.31 -28.10 37.00
CA VAL A 139 27.19 -26.80 36.33
C VAL A 139 26.19 -26.88 35.18
N ILE A 140 26.33 -27.86 34.29
CA ILE A 140 25.44 -28.05 33.14
C ILE A 140 24.00 -28.32 33.62
N ALA A 141 23.83 -29.13 34.68
CA ALA A 141 22.52 -29.36 35.28
C ALA A 141 21.91 -28.08 35.86
N ASP A 142 22.69 -27.23 36.54
CA ASP A 142 22.20 -25.95 37.07
C ASP A 142 21.77 -24.99 35.94
N ILE A 143 22.53 -24.93 34.84
CA ILE A 143 22.18 -24.11 33.66
C ILE A 143 20.87 -24.61 33.03
N THR A 144 20.79 -25.92 32.77
CA THR A 144 19.62 -26.55 32.14
C THR A 144 18.39 -26.57 33.04
N GLN A 145 18.54 -26.57 34.37
CA GLN A 145 17.41 -26.60 35.28
C GLN A 145 16.44 -25.44 35.05
N VAL A 146 16.99 -24.23 34.89
CA VAL A 146 16.20 -23.00 34.88
C VAL A 146 15.77 -22.55 33.49
N HIS A 147 16.11 -23.30 32.44
CA HIS A 147 15.89 -22.83 31.06
C HIS A 147 14.40 -22.73 30.71
N ASP A 148 13.58 -23.68 31.16
CA ASP A 148 12.13 -23.74 30.87
C ASP A 148 11.34 -22.69 31.68
N HIS A 149 11.52 -22.66 33.00
CA HIS A 149 10.76 -21.77 33.88
C HIS A 149 11.41 -20.39 34.12
N GLY A 150 12.63 -20.16 33.63
CA GLY A 150 13.36 -18.89 33.68
C GLY A 150 13.79 -18.40 35.08
N ARG A 151 13.66 -19.20 36.14
CA ARG A 151 13.87 -18.79 37.56
C ARG A 151 15.35 -18.71 37.94
N ILE A 152 16.12 -17.85 37.28
CA ILE A 152 17.56 -17.68 37.46
C ILE A 152 17.96 -17.38 38.92
N ARG A 153 17.06 -16.76 39.69
CA ARG A 153 17.31 -16.45 41.11
C ARG A 153 17.55 -17.71 41.96
N ASP A 154 16.95 -18.84 41.58
CA ASP A 154 17.03 -20.11 42.29
C ASP A 154 18.46 -20.69 42.30
N LEU A 155 19.33 -20.25 41.37
CA LEU A 155 20.74 -20.68 41.30
C LEU A 155 21.65 -20.09 42.38
N GLY A 156 21.18 -19.06 43.11
CA GLY A 156 21.97 -18.33 44.11
C GLY A 156 23.07 -17.43 43.50
N ASN A 157 23.75 -16.61 44.33
CA ASN A 157 24.74 -15.62 43.88
C ASN A 157 26.19 -16.16 43.81
N HIS A 158 26.43 -17.40 44.22
CA HIS A 158 27.78 -17.93 44.36
C HIS A 158 28.27 -18.58 43.05
N PRO A 159 29.47 -18.21 42.55
CA PRO A 159 30.07 -18.88 41.40
C PRO A 159 30.19 -20.40 41.64
N ARG A 160 30.04 -21.17 40.57
CA ARG A 160 30.28 -22.63 40.61
C ARG A 160 31.71 -22.90 40.18
N THR A 161 32.39 -23.83 40.83
CA THR A 161 33.81 -24.11 40.56
C THR A 161 34.00 -25.42 39.81
N ILE A 162 34.79 -25.39 38.74
CA ILE A 162 35.35 -26.58 38.09
C ILE A 162 36.87 -26.51 38.26
N GLY A 163 37.42 -27.40 39.10
CA GLY A 163 38.79 -27.28 39.58
C GLY A 163 38.99 -25.96 40.33
N SER A 164 39.92 -25.12 39.86
CA SER A 164 40.19 -23.78 40.39
C SER A 164 39.41 -22.65 39.69
N HIS A 165 38.64 -22.96 38.66
CA HIS A 165 37.98 -21.96 37.81
C HIS A 165 36.56 -21.66 38.34
N ALA A 166 36.23 -20.38 38.54
CA ALA A 166 34.93 -19.95 39.05
C ALA A 166 34.04 -19.43 37.91
N LEU A 167 32.90 -20.08 37.69
CA LEU A 167 31.98 -19.80 36.60
C LEU A 167 30.75 -19.03 37.11
N ASP A 168 30.33 -18.01 36.36
CA ASP A 168 29.08 -17.28 36.59
C ASP A 168 27.90 -18.07 36.02
N ILE A 169 27.30 -18.89 36.88
CA ILE A 169 26.21 -19.77 36.50
C ILE A 169 24.95 -19.00 36.05
N ARG A 170 24.73 -17.80 36.57
CA ARG A 170 23.54 -17.00 36.23
C ARG A 170 23.68 -16.39 34.86
N LEU A 171 24.88 -15.92 34.51
CA LEU A 171 25.16 -15.46 33.17
C LEU A 171 24.99 -16.59 32.15
N LEU A 172 25.57 -17.77 32.40
CA LEU A 172 25.47 -18.90 31.49
C LEU A 172 24.01 -19.38 31.31
N ALA A 173 23.23 -19.46 32.40
CA ALA A 173 21.80 -19.75 32.32
C ALA A 173 21.01 -18.68 31.55
N SER A 174 21.32 -17.40 31.76
CA SER A 174 20.66 -16.30 31.05
C SER A 174 20.94 -16.31 29.54
N LEU A 175 22.16 -16.69 29.15
CA LEU A 175 22.55 -16.86 27.75
C LEU A 175 21.81 -18.04 27.10
N LEU A 176 21.68 -19.18 27.81
CA LEU A 176 20.94 -20.34 27.30
C LEU A 176 19.45 -20.00 27.11
N ILE A 177 18.82 -19.38 28.11
CA ILE A 177 17.41 -18.94 28.05
C ILE A 177 17.18 -18.02 26.84
N LEU A 178 18.07 -17.04 26.64
CA LEU A 178 17.97 -16.14 25.50
C LEU A 178 18.12 -16.88 24.17
N ALA A 179 19.11 -17.76 24.04
CA ALA A 179 19.33 -18.50 22.80
C ALA A 179 18.17 -19.45 22.46
N ASP A 180 17.60 -20.10 23.47
CA ASP A 180 16.40 -20.94 23.34
C ASP A 180 15.19 -20.10 22.93
N ASP A 181 14.92 -18.98 23.60
CA ASP A 181 13.84 -18.05 23.24
C ASP A 181 13.94 -17.52 21.79
N LEU A 182 15.15 -17.20 21.33
CA LEU A 182 15.39 -16.78 19.95
C LEU A 182 15.05 -17.91 18.95
N HIS A 183 15.30 -19.16 19.33
CA HIS A 183 14.94 -20.31 18.52
C HIS A 183 13.45 -20.64 18.59
N ASP A 184 12.86 -20.56 19.77
CA ASP A 184 11.43 -20.78 20.02
C ASP A 184 10.58 -19.79 19.22
N TYR A 185 11.02 -18.53 19.16
CA TYR A 185 10.43 -17.51 18.30
C TYR A 185 10.46 -17.89 16.82
N SER A 186 11.58 -18.43 16.32
CA SER A 186 11.72 -18.84 14.92
C SER A 186 10.90 -20.09 14.55
N SER A 187 10.55 -20.93 15.53
CA SER A 187 9.93 -22.24 15.32
C SER A 187 8.44 -22.31 15.71
N ARG A 188 7.98 -21.57 16.73
CA ARG A 188 6.59 -21.62 17.23
C ARG A 188 5.63 -20.60 16.61
N LEU A 189 6.13 -19.54 15.95
CA LEU A 189 5.28 -18.65 15.12
C LEU A 189 4.55 -19.42 13.98
N ILE A 190 5.05 -20.63 13.66
CA ILE A 190 4.57 -21.53 12.61
C ILE A 190 3.45 -22.46 13.13
N ALA A 191 3.38 -22.75 14.43
CA ALA A 191 2.54 -23.82 14.97
C ALA A 191 1.08 -23.39 15.23
N THR A 192 0.83 -22.10 15.47
CA THR A 192 -0.52 -21.54 15.69
C THR A 192 -1.28 -21.21 14.41
N LEU A 193 -0.67 -21.38 13.24
CA LEU A 193 -1.29 -21.11 11.94
C LEU A 193 -1.92 -22.37 11.31
N PRO A 194 -3.02 -22.24 10.56
CA PRO A 194 -3.64 -23.34 9.82
C PRO A 194 -2.63 -24.05 8.90
N GLU A 195 -2.80 -25.35 8.69
CA GLU A 195 -1.84 -26.22 7.99
C GLU A 195 -1.48 -25.74 6.57
N VAL A 196 -2.42 -25.08 5.89
CA VAL A 196 -2.27 -24.48 4.54
C VAL A 196 -1.30 -23.29 4.54
N GLU A 197 -1.07 -22.64 5.68
CA GLU A 197 -0.21 -21.47 5.84
C GLU A 197 1.20 -21.81 6.38
N ARG A 198 1.40 -23.04 6.88
CA ARG A 198 2.68 -23.49 7.46
C ARG A 198 3.83 -23.52 6.45
N GLN A 199 3.54 -23.76 5.16
CA GLN A 199 4.56 -23.71 4.09
C GLN A 199 5.08 -22.29 3.82
N GLY A 200 4.36 -21.24 4.22
CA GLY A 200 4.76 -19.83 4.06
C GLY A 200 5.27 -19.15 5.34
N ALA A 201 5.30 -19.85 6.48
CA ALA A 201 5.67 -19.24 7.76
C ALA A 201 7.18 -19.14 7.99
N ARG A 202 7.99 -19.92 7.25
CA ARG A 202 9.47 -19.76 7.21
C ARG A 202 9.93 -18.46 6.54
N SER A 203 9.04 -17.71 5.88
CA SER A 203 9.39 -16.49 5.13
C SER A 203 9.02 -15.16 5.81
N ARG A 204 8.64 -15.16 7.09
CA ARG A 204 8.13 -13.96 7.79
C ARG A 204 9.13 -13.26 8.73
N THR A 205 10.24 -13.91 9.08
CA THR A 205 11.39 -13.29 9.78
C THR A 205 12.70 -13.73 9.11
N MET A 206 13.55 -12.78 8.70
CA MET A 206 14.82 -13.07 8.00
C MET A 206 16.01 -13.34 8.93
N GLY A 207 15.74 -13.45 10.24
CA GLY A 207 16.76 -13.58 11.28
C GLY A 207 16.68 -12.41 12.27
N PHE A 208 17.76 -12.20 13.00
CA PHE A 208 17.88 -11.09 13.94
C PHE A 208 19.24 -10.38 13.82
N SER A 209 19.21 -9.10 14.13
CA SER A 209 20.36 -8.22 14.30
C SER A 209 20.43 -7.72 15.74
N ILE A 210 21.60 -7.23 16.16
CA ILE A 210 21.78 -6.63 17.49
C ILE A 210 22.25 -5.20 17.29
N GLN A 211 21.54 -4.25 17.92
CA GLN A 211 21.87 -2.84 17.87
C GLN A 211 21.56 -2.21 19.22
N ASP A 212 22.54 -1.48 19.78
CA ASP A 212 22.41 -0.73 21.04
C ASP A 212 21.88 -1.57 22.22
N GLY A 213 22.28 -2.86 22.30
CA GLY A 213 21.85 -3.77 23.36
C GLY A 213 20.40 -4.29 23.21
N VAL A 214 19.82 -4.14 22.02
CA VAL A 214 18.49 -4.66 21.66
C VAL A 214 18.65 -5.65 20.51
N ILE A 215 17.98 -6.80 20.60
CA ILE A 215 17.86 -7.76 19.50
C ILE A 215 16.67 -7.34 18.64
N TYR A 216 16.90 -7.04 17.37
CA TYR A 216 15.86 -6.73 16.40
C TYR A 216 15.58 -7.94 15.52
N PHE A 217 14.33 -8.40 15.51
CA PHE A 217 13.87 -9.37 14.54
C PHE A 217 13.47 -8.67 13.24
N ASP A 218 14.12 -9.03 12.13
CA ASP A 218 13.81 -8.47 10.83
C ASP A 218 12.61 -9.20 10.24
N ALA A 219 11.47 -8.51 10.14
CA ALA A 219 10.19 -9.08 9.73
C ALA A 219 9.74 -8.58 8.35
N LEU A 220 9.22 -9.51 7.54
CA LEU A 220 8.62 -9.27 6.23
C LEU A 220 7.14 -9.66 6.27
N PRO A 221 6.26 -8.83 6.87
CA PRO A 221 4.85 -9.17 7.01
C PRO A 221 4.16 -9.23 5.64
N HIS A 222 3.21 -10.15 5.51
CA HIS A 222 2.35 -10.27 4.33
C HIS A 222 0.99 -9.60 4.55
N HIS A 223 0.56 -9.49 5.81
CA HIS A 223 -0.70 -8.93 6.26
C HIS A 223 -0.49 -7.98 7.46
N ARG A 224 -1.46 -7.12 7.78
CA ARG A 224 -1.34 -6.19 8.93
C ARG A 224 -1.42 -6.94 10.26
N GLU A 225 -2.21 -7.99 10.29
CA GLU A 225 -2.39 -8.90 11.43
C GLU A 225 -1.07 -9.58 11.81
N ASP A 226 -0.17 -9.78 10.85
CA ASP A 226 1.18 -10.32 11.10
C ASP A 226 1.98 -9.42 12.04
N ILE A 227 1.84 -8.10 11.92
CA ILE A 227 2.56 -7.12 12.77
C ILE A 227 2.05 -7.20 14.22
N ALA A 228 0.73 -7.35 14.40
CA ALA A 228 0.13 -7.47 15.73
C ALA A 228 0.57 -8.78 16.42
N ALA A 229 0.54 -9.90 15.70
CA ALA A 229 1.01 -11.19 16.23
C ALA A 229 2.51 -11.17 16.58
N LEU A 230 3.33 -10.50 15.76
CA LEU A 230 4.75 -10.28 16.03
C LEU A 230 4.96 -9.50 17.34
N GLN A 231 4.23 -8.40 17.51
CA GLN A 231 4.31 -7.54 18.67
C GLN A 231 3.89 -8.28 19.95
N ASP A 232 2.76 -8.99 19.93
CA ASP A 232 2.26 -9.75 21.08
C ASP A 232 3.28 -10.78 21.57
N ARG A 233 4.00 -11.43 20.65
CA ARG A 233 5.03 -12.42 21.00
C ARG A 233 6.28 -11.78 21.60
N LEU A 234 6.72 -10.65 21.06
CA LEU A 234 7.86 -9.92 21.62
C LEU A 234 7.54 -9.35 23.00
N ASP A 235 6.30 -8.90 23.22
CA ASP A 235 5.83 -8.46 24.52
C ASP A 235 5.79 -9.63 25.53
N TRP A 236 5.41 -10.83 25.09
CA TRP A 236 5.54 -12.03 25.90
C TRP A 236 7.00 -12.31 26.29
N MET A 237 7.94 -12.36 25.33
CA MET A 237 9.36 -12.61 25.61
C MET A 237 9.94 -11.60 26.60
N ASN A 238 9.65 -10.31 26.39
CA ASN A 238 10.09 -9.22 27.27
C ASN A 238 9.49 -9.31 28.68
N SER A 239 8.30 -9.89 28.85
CA SER A 239 7.60 -9.97 30.14
C SER A 239 7.76 -11.29 30.90
N THR A 240 8.31 -12.33 30.27
CA THR A 240 8.56 -13.64 30.91
C THR A 240 10.05 -13.89 31.16
N HIS A 241 10.75 -14.51 30.21
CA HIS A 241 12.12 -14.96 30.32
C HIS A 241 13.12 -13.81 30.35
N LEU A 242 12.98 -12.80 29.48
CA LEU A 242 13.84 -11.62 29.49
C LEU A 242 13.60 -10.72 30.70
N ALA A 243 12.42 -10.74 31.33
CA ALA A 243 12.21 -10.03 32.58
C ALA A 243 13.12 -10.58 33.71
N GLN A 244 13.47 -11.87 33.65
CA GLN A 244 14.32 -12.54 34.63
C GLN A 244 15.80 -12.54 34.22
N ALA A 245 16.10 -12.85 32.95
CA ALA A 245 17.46 -12.92 32.40
C ALA A 245 18.05 -11.54 32.07
N GLY A 246 17.21 -10.61 31.62
CA GLY A 246 17.61 -9.28 31.15
C GLY A 246 18.47 -8.48 32.14
N PRO A 247 18.17 -8.44 33.46
CA PRO A 247 19.03 -7.76 34.43
C PRO A 247 20.45 -8.32 34.50
N VAL A 248 20.61 -9.65 34.38
CA VAL A 248 21.93 -10.31 34.37
C VAL A 248 22.64 -10.00 33.05
N LEU A 249 21.97 -10.18 31.92
CA LEU A 249 22.52 -9.89 30.59
C LEU A 249 22.99 -8.42 30.49
N ASN A 250 22.13 -7.48 30.89
CA ASN A 250 22.44 -6.06 30.87
C ASN A 250 23.61 -5.68 31.80
N HIS A 251 23.74 -6.36 32.95
CA HIS A 251 24.89 -6.15 33.85
C HIS A 251 26.22 -6.45 33.16
N HIS A 252 26.23 -7.45 32.27
CA HIS A 252 27.41 -7.82 31.47
C HIS A 252 27.47 -7.12 30.10
N GLY A 253 26.60 -6.12 29.84
CA GLY A 253 26.58 -5.38 28.58
C GLY A 253 26.05 -6.17 27.38
N LEU A 254 25.38 -7.30 27.62
CA LEU A 254 24.73 -8.12 26.60
C LEU A 254 23.33 -7.57 26.25
N PRO A 255 22.81 -7.92 25.06
CA PRO A 255 21.43 -7.58 24.74
C PRO A 255 20.45 -8.20 25.73
N SER A 256 19.51 -7.37 26.21
CA SER A 256 18.57 -7.73 27.29
C SER A 256 17.10 -7.49 26.94
N ARG A 257 16.84 -7.03 25.71
CA ARG A 257 15.51 -6.69 25.19
C ARG A 257 15.39 -7.13 23.74
N VAL A 258 14.16 -7.41 23.33
CA VAL A 258 13.82 -7.72 21.94
C VAL A 258 12.86 -6.68 21.36
N ALA A 259 13.00 -6.44 20.06
CA ALA A 259 12.15 -5.57 19.25
C ALA A 259 12.06 -6.12 17.82
N HIS A 260 11.29 -5.47 16.95
CA HIS A 260 11.20 -5.83 15.54
C HIS A 260 11.59 -4.67 14.62
N ASN A 261 12.06 -5.02 13.43
CA ASN A 261 12.18 -4.11 12.30
C ASN A 261 11.24 -4.62 11.19
N VAL A 262 10.28 -3.81 10.77
CA VAL A 262 9.25 -4.22 9.80
C VAL A 262 9.49 -3.56 8.46
N ASP A 263 9.78 -4.38 7.45
CA ASP A 263 9.77 -3.91 6.06
C ASP A 263 8.34 -3.91 5.53
N SER A 264 7.75 -2.71 5.47
CA SER A 264 6.37 -2.50 5.02
C SER A 264 6.22 -2.40 3.50
N ALA A 265 7.30 -2.50 2.72
CA ALA A 265 7.27 -2.28 1.27
C ALA A 265 6.28 -3.21 0.56
N ARG A 266 6.19 -4.48 0.99
CA ARG A 266 5.23 -5.45 0.45
C ARG A 266 3.77 -5.14 0.81
N LEU A 267 3.53 -4.62 2.01
CA LEU A 267 2.18 -4.19 2.42
C LEU A 267 1.73 -2.97 1.61
N VAL A 268 2.63 -2.03 1.35
CA VAL A 268 2.38 -0.86 0.50
C VAL A 268 2.12 -1.29 -0.94
N ALA A 269 2.95 -2.16 -1.51
CA ALA A 269 2.77 -2.67 -2.87
C ALA A 269 1.44 -3.43 -3.03
N ARG A 270 1.07 -4.28 -2.06
CA ARG A 270 -0.25 -4.95 -2.06
C ARG A 270 -1.40 -3.97 -1.92
N ALA A 271 -1.29 -2.98 -1.04
CA ALA A 271 -2.33 -1.97 -0.89
C ALA A 271 -2.51 -1.14 -2.17
N GLN A 272 -1.41 -0.88 -2.90
CA GLN A 272 -1.43 -0.24 -4.21
C GLN A 272 -2.04 -1.16 -5.28
N GLU A 273 -1.64 -2.43 -5.34
CA GLU A 273 -2.26 -3.41 -6.26
C GLU A 273 -3.76 -3.57 -6.01
N GLN A 274 -4.18 -3.61 -4.75
CA GLN A 274 -5.58 -3.71 -4.36
C GLN A 274 -6.35 -2.42 -4.70
N ALA A 275 -5.74 -1.25 -4.50
CA ALA A 275 -6.31 0.04 -4.91
C ALA A 275 -6.36 0.20 -6.44
N ASP A 276 -5.44 -0.40 -7.19
CA ASP A 276 -5.46 -0.39 -8.65
C ASP A 276 -6.49 -1.40 -9.20
N GLU A 277 -6.68 -2.55 -8.54
CA GLU A 277 -7.80 -3.45 -8.77
C GLU A 277 -9.16 -2.78 -8.47
N GLU A 278 -9.22 -1.79 -7.58
CA GLU A 278 -10.43 -1.00 -7.26
C GLU A 278 -10.84 -0.01 -8.36
N ARG A 279 -9.95 0.30 -9.32
CA ARG A 279 -10.13 1.39 -10.29
C ARG A 279 -10.66 0.99 -11.66
N GLY A 280 -11.20 -0.21 -11.83
CA GLY A 280 -11.76 -0.69 -13.11
C GLY A 280 -12.77 0.28 -13.74
N PHE A 281 -13.67 0.79 -12.91
CA PHE A 281 -14.63 1.83 -13.25
C PHE A 281 -14.56 2.93 -12.20
N LEU A 282 -14.71 4.18 -12.61
CA LEU A 282 -14.57 5.34 -11.73
C LEU A 282 -15.92 5.89 -11.23
N GLY A 283 -17.03 5.25 -11.61
CA GLY A 283 -18.38 5.68 -11.26
C GLY A 283 -18.76 7.00 -11.92
N HIS A 284 -18.64 8.11 -11.19
CA HIS A 284 -18.94 9.45 -11.71
C HIS A 284 -17.67 10.32 -11.88
N ASP A 285 -16.48 9.78 -11.58
CA ASP A 285 -15.22 10.48 -11.86
C ASP A 285 -14.85 10.40 -13.35
N TYR A 286 -13.85 11.17 -13.76
CA TYR A 286 -13.26 11.14 -15.10
C TYR A 286 -11.91 10.44 -15.07
N PHE A 287 -11.53 9.84 -16.20
CA PHE A 287 -10.23 9.18 -16.34
C PHE A 287 -9.11 10.22 -16.40
N GLY A 288 -8.08 10.02 -15.59
CA GLY A 288 -6.87 10.84 -15.56
C GLY A 288 -5.80 10.34 -16.54
N LYS A 289 -4.64 11.01 -16.53
CA LYS A 289 -3.49 10.66 -17.38
C LYS A 289 -2.98 9.24 -17.12
N ASP A 290 -2.98 8.82 -15.85
CA ASP A 290 -2.51 7.50 -15.44
C ASP A 290 -3.47 6.37 -15.84
N ASP A 291 -4.68 6.70 -16.29
CA ASP A 291 -5.68 5.74 -16.72
C ASP A 291 -5.66 5.46 -18.23
N ALA A 292 -4.71 6.05 -18.98
CA ALA A 292 -4.66 6.01 -20.45
C ALA A 292 -4.73 4.59 -21.04
N ALA A 293 -4.09 3.61 -20.40
CA ALA A 293 -4.11 2.22 -20.85
C ALA A 293 -5.52 1.58 -20.86
N TRP A 294 -6.42 2.10 -20.01
CA TRP A 294 -7.75 1.55 -19.75
C TRP A 294 -8.88 2.41 -20.32
N PHE A 295 -8.58 3.61 -20.79
CA PHE A 295 -9.52 4.48 -21.46
C PHE A 295 -9.71 4.04 -22.93
N LYS A 296 -10.70 3.17 -23.17
CA LYS A 296 -11.02 2.55 -24.46
C LYS A 296 -12.32 3.07 -25.08
N GLY A 297 -12.54 2.78 -26.36
CA GLY A 297 -13.73 3.19 -27.11
C GLY A 297 -13.67 4.61 -27.65
N ARG A 298 -12.49 5.26 -27.65
CA ARG A 298 -12.31 6.67 -28.06
C ARG A 298 -11.06 6.92 -28.88
N GLU A 299 -10.36 5.88 -29.31
CA GLU A 299 -9.09 5.90 -30.03
C GLU A 299 -9.17 6.81 -31.27
N THR A 300 -10.16 6.58 -32.15
CA THR A 300 -10.35 7.41 -33.34
C THR A 300 -10.59 8.88 -33.00
N LYS A 301 -11.30 9.16 -31.90
CA LYS A 301 -11.59 10.52 -31.47
C LYS A 301 -10.38 11.21 -30.83
N ILE A 302 -9.50 10.44 -30.19
CA ILE A 302 -8.20 10.92 -29.70
C ILE A 302 -7.34 11.32 -30.88
N ASP A 303 -7.25 10.48 -31.91
CA ASP A 303 -6.46 10.75 -33.12
C ASP A 303 -6.99 11.97 -33.89
N GLU A 304 -8.32 12.07 -34.06
CA GLU A 304 -8.96 13.24 -34.66
C GLU A 304 -8.62 14.53 -33.90
N LEU A 305 -8.76 14.51 -32.57
CA LEU A 305 -8.49 15.67 -31.73
C LEU A 305 -7.00 16.04 -31.71
N TYR A 306 -6.12 15.04 -31.65
CA TYR A 306 -4.68 15.24 -31.74
C TYR A 306 -4.30 15.91 -33.07
N ASN A 307 -4.78 15.38 -34.19
CA ASN A 307 -4.53 15.96 -35.52
C ASN A 307 -5.15 17.35 -35.65
N GLN A 308 -6.34 17.60 -35.09
CA GLN A 308 -6.95 18.92 -35.06
C GLN A 308 -6.07 19.94 -34.34
N VAL A 309 -5.55 19.58 -33.16
CA VAL A 309 -4.73 20.47 -32.33
C VAL A 309 -3.38 20.76 -33.00
N ILE A 310 -2.74 19.74 -33.57
CA ILE A 310 -1.37 19.87 -34.11
C ILE A 310 -1.36 20.37 -35.56
N LEU A 311 -2.25 19.86 -36.42
CA LEU A 311 -2.23 20.11 -37.88
C LEU A 311 -3.32 21.07 -38.34
N GLY A 312 -4.44 21.16 -37.63
CA GLY A 312 -5.60 21.95 -38.05
C GLY A 312 -5.36 23.45 -37.91
N GLY A 313 -5.35 23.94 -36.67
CA GLY A 313 -5.25 25.37 -36.39
C GLY A 313 -4.73 25.67 -34.98
N ARG A 314 -4.24 26.89 -34.78
CA ARG A 314 -3.64 27.32 -33.50
C ARG A 314 -4.67 27.60 -32.41
N VAL A 315 -5.93 27.78 -32.77
CA VAL A 315 -7.05 27.80 -31.83
C VAL A 315 -8.06 26.81 -32.35
N SER A 316 -8.43 25.84 -31.52
CA SER A 316 -9.35 24.76 -31.88
C SER A 316 -10.33 24.47 -30.76
N LEU A 317 -11.42 23.79 -31.09
CA LEU A 317 -12.57 23.60 -30.21
C LEU A 317 -12.85 22.11 -29.98
N LEU A 318 -13.14 21.74 -28.75
CA LEU A 318 -13.75 20.46 -28.39
C LEU A 318 -15.08 20.74 -27.69
N ARG A 319 -16.17 20.37 -28.34
CA ARG A 319 -17.54 20.56 -27.84
C ARG A 319 -18.22 19.21 -27.61
N GLY A 320 -19.19 19.16 -26.71
CA GLY A 320 -19.99 17.97 -26.46
C GLY A 320 -20.86 18.12 -25.22
N ASP A 321 -21.86 17.27 -25.07
CA ASP A 321 -22.83 17.36 -23.97
C ASP A 321 -22.22 17.02 -22.61
N SER A 322 -22.97 17.27 -21.53
CA SER A 322 -22.51 16.96 -20.19
C SER A 322 -22.32 15.45 -20.02
N GLY A 323 -21.18 15.01 -19.48
CA GLY A 323 -20.92 13.60 -19.17
C GLY A 323 -20.48 12.71 -20.34
N VAL A 324 -20.42 13.20 -21.58
CA VAL A 324 -19.94 12.41 -22.75
C VAL A 324 -18.45 12.05 -22.72
N GLY A 325 -17.71 12.50 -21.70
CA GLY A 325 -16.31 12.15 -21.46
C GLY A 325 -15.28 13.16 -21.96
N LYS A 326 -15.62 14.43 -22.20
CA LYS A 326 -14.69 15.47 -22.70
C LYS A 326 -13.39 15.55 -21.87
N SER A 327 -13.51 15.66 -20.55
CA SER A 327 -12.33 15.75 -19.67
C SER A 327 -11.54 14.44 -19.66
N SER A 328 -12.19 13.28 -19.72
CA SER A 328 -11.50 11.98 -19.87
C SER A 328 -10.75 11.91 -21.21
N LEU A 329 -11.37 12.32 -22.32
CA LEU A 329 -10.74 12.36 -23.65
C LEU A 329 -9.49 13.24 -23.64
N VAL A 330 -9.55 14.39 -22.96
CA VAL A 330 -8.40 15.28 -22.80
C VAL A 330 -7.33 14.65 -21.92
N CYS A 331 -7.68 14.16 -20.73
CA CYS A 331 -6.70 13.74 -19.73
C CYS A 331 -6.09 12.37 -20.00
N ALA A 332 -6.92 11.39 -20.33
CA ALA A 332 -6.52 9.99 -20.53
C ALA A 332 -6.21 9.69 -22.00
N GLY A 333 -6.64 10.54 -22.94
CA GLY A 333 -6.39 10.37 -24.37
C GLY A 333 -5.37 11.36 -24.92
N LEU A 334 -5.78 12.62 -25.07
CA LEU A 334 -4.99 13.64 -25.75
C LEU A 334 -3.67 13.96 -25.04
N MET A 335 -3.69 14.18 -23.73
CA MET A 335 -2.47 14.55 -22.97
C MET A 335 -1.37 13.48 -23.09
N PRO A 336 -1.62 12.18 -22.84
CA PRO A 336 -0.65 11.12 -23.09
C PRO A 336 -0.05 11.13 -24.51
N ALA A 337 -0.88 11.37 -25.53
CA ALA A 337 -0.41 11.45 -26.92
C ALA A 337 0.51 12.66 -27.16
N LEU A 338 0.18 13.82 -26.58
CA LEU A 338 1.02 15.02 -26.62
C LEU A 338 2.34 14.83 -25.85
N ASP A 339 2.30 14.16 -24.70
CA ASP A 339 3.47 13.84 -23.89
C ASP A 339 4.43 12.90 -24.62
N HIS A 340 3.89 11.87 -25.29
CA HIS A 340 4.68 10.96 -26.12
C HIS A 340 5.39 11.70 -27.26
N SER A 341 4.76 12.75 -27.77
CA SER A 341 5.30 13.65 -28.80
C SER A 341 6.20 14.76 -28.23
N GLN A 342 6.42 14.76 -26.91
CA GLN A 342 7.26 15.71 -26.18
C GLN A 342 6.88 17.19 -26.37
N PHE A 343 5.59 17.46 -26.57
CA PHE A 343 5.07 18.82 -26.65
C PHE A 343 4.77 19.38 -25.25
N PRO A 344 5.33 20.54 -24.87
CA PRO A 344 4.97 21.21 -23.63
C PRO A 344 3.47 21.50 -23.61
N THR A 345 2.79 21.01 -22.58
CA THR A 345 1.34 21.08 -22.46
C THR A 345 0.94 21.63 -21.10
N ALA A 346 0.09 22.65 -21.07
CA ALA A 346 -0.62 23.09 -19.88
C ALA A 346 -2.10 22.77 -20.02
N ARG A 347 -2.67 22.14 -18.99
CA ARG A 347 -4.13 22.04 -18.86
C ARG A 347 -4.58 22.93 -17.73
N VAL A 348 -5.50 23.83 -18.03
CA VAL A 348 -6.04 24.79 -17.09
C VAL A 348 -7.54 24.64 -17.00
N ARG A 349 -8.06 24.81 -15.80
CA ARG A 349 -9.48 25.03 -15.53
C ARG A 349 -9.58 26.37 -14.83
N ALA A 350 -10.49 27.21 -15.27
CA ALA A 350 -10.69 28.51 -14.68
C ALA A 350 -11.10 28.39 -13.21
N ASP A 351 -10.34 29.03 -12.31
CA ASP A 351 -10.85 29.37 -11.01
C ASP A 351 -11.64 30.69 -11.08
N ARG A 352 -12.34 31.07 -10.01
CA ARG A 352 -13.26 32.22 -10.04
C ARG A 352 -12.63 33.54 -9.59
N LEU A 353 -11.43 33.52 -9.01
CA LEU A 353 -10.77 34.72 -8.49
C LEU A 353 -9.82 35.25 -9.57
N ASP A 354 -10.28 36.26 -10.31
CA ASP A 354 -9.61 36.78 -11.49
C ASP A 354 -9.25 35.66 -12.50
N VAL A 355 -10.29 35.14 -13.16
CA VAL A 355 -10.26 34.01 -14.11
C VAL A 355 -9.08 34.10 -15.10
N VAL A 356 -8.79 35.29 -15.59
CA VAL A 356 -7.73 35.49 -16.59
C VAL A 356 -6.36 35.33 -15.96
N VAL A 357 -6.16 35.93 -14.77
CA VAL A 357 -4.91 35.80 -14.03
C VAL A 357 -4.67 34.37 -13.58
N SER A 358 -5.70 33.64 -13.14
CA SER A 358 -5.55 32.25 -12.71
C SER A 358 -5.24 31.30 -13.86
N ILE A 359 -5.89 31.48 -15.01
CA ILE A 359 -5.52 30.77 -16.24
C ILE A 359 -4.04 31.03 -16.57
N MET A 360 -3.61 32.29 -16.58
CA MET A 360 -2.24 32.61 -16.93
C MET A 360 -1.22 32.10 -15.93
N ARG A 361 -1.53 32.16 -14.63
CA ARG A 361 -0.70 31.61 -13.57
C ARG A 361 -0.54 30.10 -13.71
N SER A 362 -1.64 29.39 -13.92
CA SER A 362 -1.61 27.93 -14.09
C SER A 362 -0.85 27.51 -15.35
N CYS A 363 -0.99 28.24 -16.46
CA CYS A 363 -0.16 28.05 -17.65
C CYS A 363 1.33 28.28 -17.35
N TRP A 364 1.66 29.35 -16.61
CA TRP A 364 3.04 29.70 -16.28
C TRP A 364 3.69 28.64 -15.40
N GLU A 365 3.03 28.19 -14.34
CA GLU A 365 3.54 27.16 -13.43
C GLU A 365 3.82 25.83 -14.16
N GLN A 366 2.94 25.44 -15.10
CA GLN A 366 3.08 24.19 -15.85
C GLN A 366 4.11 24.26 -16.97
N LEU A 367 4.25 25.41 -17.65
CA LEU A 367 5.10 25.54 -18.84
C LEU A 367 6.44 26.26 -18.57
N MET A 368 6.57 26.93 -17.43
CA MET A 368 7.74 27.72 -17.03
C MET A 368 8.13 27.49 -15.56
N PRO A 369 8.27 26.23 -15.09
CA PRO A 369 8.47 25.92 -13.66
C PRO A 369 9.75 26.55 -13.08
N ASP A 370 10.80 26.72 -13.89
CA ASP A 370 12.09 27.27 -13.47
C ASP A 370 12.19 28.80 -13.66
N THR A 371 11.09 29.47 -13.99
CA THR A 371 11.07 30.92 -14.23
C THR A 371 10.24 31.66 -13.19
N SER A 372 10.82 32.73 -12.62
CA SER A 372 10.10 33.62 -11.70
C SER A 372 8.79 34.12 -12.30
N ALA A 373 7.75 34.19 -11.47
CA ALA A 373 6.47 34.75 -11.86
C ALA A 373 6.62 36.21 -12.36
N PRO A 374 5.83 36.64 -13.36
CA PRO A 374 5.81 38.02 -13.80
C PRO A 374 5.21 38.95 -12.73
N ASP A 375 5.69 40.19 -12.69
CA ASP A 375 5.14 41.24 -11.80
C ASP A 375 3.68 41.60 -12.16
N GLU A 376 3.32 41.48 -13.44
CA GLU A 376 1.98 41.71 -13.97
C GLU A 376 1.50 40.55 -14.85
N TRP A 377 0.25 40.13 -14.66
CA TRP A 377 -0.38 38.98 -15.35
C TRP A 377 -1.16 39.40 -16.60
N GLN A 378 -0.48 40.06 -17.54
CA GLN A 378 -1.08 40.42 -18.83
C GLN A 378 -1.06 39.22 -19.78
N VAL A 379 -2.20 38.91 -20.42
CA VAL A 379 -2.40 37.68 -21.22
C VAL A 379 -1.38 37.55 -22.35
N LEU A 380 -1.35 38.52 -23.27
CA LEU A 380 -0.51 38.43 -24.46
C LEU A 380 0.99 38.41 -24.12
N PRO A 381 1.53 39.28 -23.23
CA PRO A 381 2.92 39.19 -22.79
C PRO A 381 3.28 37.85 -22.15
N CYS A 382 2.38 37.25 -21.36
CA CYS A 382 2.61 35.92 -20.79
C CYS A 382 2.69 34.84 -21.90
N LEU A 383 1.76 34.85 -22.86
CA LEU A 383 1.78 33.91 -23.99
C LEU A 383 3.02 34.07 -24.88
N GLU A 384 3.46 35.31 -25.13
CA GLU A 384 4.69 35.60 -25.88
C GLU A 384 5.93 35.03 -25.19
N LYS A 385 6.02 35.19 -23.85
CA LYS A 385 7.12 34.61 -23.06
C LYS A 385 7.10 33.09 -23.09
N ILE A 386 5.93 32.47 -22.93
CA ILE A 386 5.76 31.01 -23.03
C ILE A 386 6.19 30.51 -24.41
N ALA A 387 5.70 31.14 -25.49
CA ALA A 387 6.05 30.76 -26.85
C ALA A 387 7.55 30.90 -27.13
N LYS A 388 8.19 31.97 -26.62
CA LYS A 388 9.63 32.22 -26.78
C LYS A 388 10.48 31.23 -25.97
N GLN A 389 10.06 30.88 -24.75
CA GLN A 389 10.76 29.89 -23.92
C GLN A 389 10.87 28.55 -24.65
N HIS A 390 9.82 28.19 -25.38
CA HIS A 390 9.72 26.93 -26.12
C HIS A 390 9.91 27.11 -27.63
N ILE A 391 10.70 28.10 -28.07
CA ILE A 391 10.88 28.41 -29.50
C ILE A 391 11.47 27.25 -30.32
N ALA A 392 12.23 26.36 -29.67
CA ALA A 392 12.79 25.16 -30.29
C ALA A 392 11.77 24.02 -30.46
N LYS A 393 10.57 24.16 -29.89
CA LYS A 393 9.48 23.19 -30.00
C LYS A 393 8.57 23.58 -31.17
N THR A 394 8.09 22.58 -31.90
CA THR A 394 7.17 22.78 -33.01
C THR A 394 5.76 23.15 -32.52
N ALA A 395 5.37 22.71 -31.32
CA ALA A 395 4.10 23.03 -30.69
C ALA A 395 4.22 23.15 -29.16
N VAL A 396 3.49 24.09 -28.59
CA VAL A 396 3.18 24.30 -27.17
C VAL A 396 1.66 24.34 -27.06
N ILE A 397 1.07 23.51 -26.21
CA ILE A 397 -0.38 23.32 -26.15
C ILE A 397 -0.91 23.89 -24.83
N ILE A 398 -1.91 24.76 -24.91
CA ILE A 398 -2.70 25.23 -23.78
C ILE A 398 -4.12 24.70 -23.94
N ILE A 399 -4.56 23.87 -23.01
CA ILE A 399 -5.90 23.31 -22.98
C ILE A 399 -6.71 24.01 -21.90
N ILE A 400 -7.76 24.73 -22.30
CA ILE A 400 -8.68 25.40 -21.38
C ILE A 400 -9.92 24.52 -21.26
N ASP A 401 -9.97 23.71 -20.20
CA ASP A 401 -11.07 22.79 -19.93
C ASP A 401 -12.21 23.51 -19.19
N GLN A 402 -13.45 23.17 -19.50
CA GLN A 402 -14.67 23.84 -19.01
C GLN A 402 -14.70 25.34 -19.35
N PHE A 403 -14.37 25.69 -20.59
CA PHE A 403 -14.27 27.09 -21.05
C PHE A 403 -15.58 27.87 -20.89
N GLU A 404 -16.74 27.21 -20.82
CA GLU A 404 -18.02 27.87 -20.51
C GLU A 404 -18.01 28.63 -19.18
N ASP A 405 -17.18 28.24 -18.20
CA ASP A 405 -17.08 28.95 -16.92
C ASP A 405 -16.39 30.30 -17.07
N VAL A 406 -15.40 30.37 -17.97
CA VAL A 406 -14.72 31.62 -18.32
C VAL A 406 -15.71 32.61 -18.91
N ALA A 407 -16.53 32.14 -19.85
CA ALA A 407 -17.50 32.99 -20.53
C ALA A 407 -18.67 33.44 -19.64
N ARG A 408 -19.03 32.66 -18.61
CA ARG A 408 -20.10 33.03 -17.66
C ARG A 408 -19.68 34.13 -16.68
N VAL A 409 -18.43 34.08 -16.20
CA VAL A 409 -17.92 35.05 -15.22
C VAL A 409 -17.53 36.36 -15.90
N ILE A 410 -16.98 36.27 -17.10
CA ILE A 410 -16.55 37.44 -17.85
C ILE A 410 -17.70 37.79 -18.81
N SER A 411 -18.70 38.52 -18.30
CA SER A 411 -19.97 38.91 -18.95
C SER A 411 -19.85 39.50 -20.38
N SER A 412 -18.63 39.80 -20.79
CA SER A 412 -18.13 39.90 -22.15
C SER A 412 -16.62 39.68 -22.00
N VAL A 413 -16.06 38.59 -22.51
CA VAL A 413 -14.66 38.19 -22.28
C VAL A 413 -13.73 39.41 -22.39
N SER A 414 -12.78 39.53 -21.45
CA SER A 414 -11.85 40.66 -21.41
C SER A 414 -11.30 40.89 -22.82
N PRO A 415 -11.43 42.11 -23.39
CA PRO A 415 -10.95 42.41 -24.72
C PRO A 415 -9.50 41.94 -24.93
N ASP A 416 -8.69 41.98 -23.86
CA ASP A 416 -7.30 41.54 -23.87
C ASP A 416 -7.16 40.02 -24.08
N PHE A 417 -8.04 39.21 -23.48
CA PHE A 417 -8.01 37.75 -23.62
C PHE A 417 -8.48 37.33 -25.02
N THR A 418 -9.59 37.89 -25.51
CA THR A 418 -10.05 37.67 -26.89
C THR A 418 -9.00 38.11 -27.90
N HIS A 419 -8.40 39.29 -27.68
CA HIS A 419 -7.34 39.81 -28.53
C HIS A 419 -6.13 38.88 -28.56
N ALA A 420 -5.67 38.40 -27.41
CA ALA A 420 -4.56 37.45 -27.33
C ALA A 420 -4.84 36.16 -28.12
N LEU A 421 -6.03 35.56 -27.97
CA LEU A 421 -6.40 34.36 -28.72
C LEU A 421 -6.53 34.63 -30.23
N SER A 422 -7.02 35.81 -30.63
CA SER A 422 -7.02 36.22 -32.05
C SER A 422 -5.61 36.29 -32.63
N LYS A 423 -4.62 36.75 -31.84
CA LYS A 423 -3.20 36.82 -32.25
C LYS A 423 -2.60 35.43 -32.41
N VAL A 424 -2.93 34.52 -31.49
CA VAL A 424 -2.57 33.10 -31.60
C VAL A 424 -3.18 32.49 -32.86
N HIS A 425 -4.49 32.64 -33.06
CA HIS A 425 -5.19 32.14 -34.24
C HIS A 425 -4.58 32.66 -35.55
N ALA A 426 -4.30 33.96 -35.62
CA ALA A 426 -3.66 34.60 -36.77
C ALA A 426 -2.18 34.22 -36.99
N GLY A 427 -1.58 33.43 -36.10
CA GLY A 427 -0.22 32.92 -36.26
C GLY A 427 0.90 33.86 -35.83
N HIS A 428 0.60 34.88 -35.02
CA HIS A 428 1.64 35.73 -34.44
C HIS A 428 2.52 34.98 -33.44
N LEU A 429 1.98 33.89 -32.86
CA LEU A 429 2.69 32.96 -31.99
C LEU A 429 2.70 31.58 -32.67
N PRO A 430 3.67 31.32 -33.58
CA PRO A 430 3.54 30.27 -34.57
C PRO A 430 3.56 28.84 -33.99
N ASN A 431 4.23 28.66 -32.85
CA ASN A 431 4.35 27.39 -32.12
C ASN A 431 3.32 27.24 -30.99
N LEU A 432 2.41 28.20 -30.78
CA LEU A 432 1.43 28.14 -29.70
C LEU A 432 0.07 27.68 -30.22
N HIS A 433 -0.49 26.66 -29.56
CA HIS A 433 -1.77 26.06 -29.87
C HIS A 433 -2.67 26.11 -28.63
N VAL A 434 -3.94 26.47 -28.82
CA VAL A 434 -4.94 26.57 -27.76
C VAL A 434 -6.13 25.69 -28.12
N LEU A 435 -6.52 24.82 -27.18
CA LEU A 435 -7.73 24.01 -27.26
C LEU A 435 -8.74 24.53 -26.25
N LEU A 436 -9.90 24.98 -26.72
CA LEU A 436 -11.03 25.38 -25.87
C LEU A 436 -12.01 24.20 -25.77
N VAL A 437 -12.23 23.70 -24.56
CA VAL A 437 -13.12 22.57 -24.30
C VAL A 437 -14.35 23.06 -23.56
N TYR A 438 -15.55 22.85 -24.10
CA TYR A 438 -16.77 23.33 -23.47
C TYR A 438 -18.01 22.48 -23.73
N ARG A 439 -19.07 22.75 -22.97
CA ARG A 439 -20.37 22.10 -23.14
C ARG A 439 -21.17 22.67 -24.31
N SER A 440 -21.91 21.81 -25.01
CA SER A 440 -22.75 22.21 -26.15
C SER A 440 -23.80 23.27 -25.82
N ASP A 441 -24.36 23.22 -24.61
CA ASP A 441 -25.36 24.19 -24.13
C ASP A 441 -24.81 25.61 -23.88
N ALA A 442 -23.48 25.77 -23.85
CA ALA A 442 -22.82 27.07 -23.74
C ALA A 442 -22.56 27.75 -25.10
N GLN A 443 -22.89 27.10 -26.23
CA GLN A 443 -22.60 27.61 -27.58
C GLN A 443 -23.12 29.05 -27.78
N ALA A 444 -24.39 29.28 -27.46
CA ALA A 444 -25.03 30.59 -27.65
C ALA A 444 -24.37 31.71 -26.84
N LEU A 445 -23.80 31.38 -25.68
CA LEU A 445 -23.05 32.34 -24.85
C LEU A 445 -21.68 32.66 -25.48
N LEU A 446 -21.09 31.68 -26.16
CA LEU A 446 -19.74 31.72 -26.71
C LEU A 446 -19.67 32.24 -28.14
N ASP A 447 -20.77 32.24 -28.89
CA ASP A 447 -20.79 32.58 -30.32
C ASP A 447 -20.10 33.93 -30.61
N ARG A 448 -20.48 35.00 -29.92
CA ARG A 448 -19.86 36.33 -30.09
C ARG A 448 -18.35 36.30 -29.83
N PHE A 449 -17.94 35.60 -28.77
CA PHE A 449 -16.53 35.50 -28.41
C PHE A 449 -15.72 34.71 -29.45
N LEU A 450 -16.26 33.60 -29.94
CA LEU A 450 -15.64 32.78 -30.96
C LEU A 450 -15.58 33.52 -32.32
N GLU A 451 -16.59 34.32 -32.65
CA GLU A 451 -16.60 35.21 -33.81
C GLU A 451 -15.47 36.25 -33.74
N GLU A 452 -15.25 36.86 -32.58
CA GLU A 452 -14.17 37.83 -32.38
C GLU A 452 -12.77 37.19 -32.52
N ILE A 453 -12.57 35.96 -32.05
CA ILE A 453 -11.29 35.23 -32.25
C ILE A 453 -11.06 34.89 -33.73
N ARG A 454 -12.10 34.39 -34.41
CA ARG A 454 -12.07 34.02 -35.84
C ARG A 454 -11.76 35.24 -36.69
N GLY A 455 -12.40 36.37 -36.39
CA GLY A 455 -12.39 37.54 -37.26
C GLY A 455 -12.90 37.20 -38.67
N PRO A 456 -12.50 37.96 -39.71
CA PRO A 456 -12.98 37.76 -41.08
C PRO A 456 -12.34 36.57 -41.82
N ARG A 457 -11.48 35.77 -41.18
CA ARG A 457 -10.69 34.71 -41.83
C ARG A 457 -10.83 33.37 -41.09
N GLN A 458 -11.23 32.34 -41.85
CA GLN A 458 -11.23 30.90 -41.51
C GLN A 458 -12.08 30.47 -40.29
N SER A 459 -12.57 29.23 -40.34
CA SER A 459 -13.27 28.59 -39.22
C SER A 459 -12.26 28.13 -38.16
N LEU A 460 -12.67 28.13 -36.89
CA LEU A 460 -11.93 27.38 -35.86
C LEU A 460 -12.20 25.90 -36.09
N PRO A 461 -11.17 25.05 -36.24
CA PRO A 461 -11.35 23.60 -36.26
C PRO A 461 -12.11 23.15 -35.01
N GLU A 462 -13.14 22.32 -35.20
CA GLU A 462 -14.03 21.89 -34.13
C GLU A 462 -14.23 20.38 -34.20
N THR A 463 -14.12 19.74 -33.04
CA THR A 463 -14.47 18.34 -32.82
C THR A 463 -15.68 18.29 -31.89
N TYR A 464 -16.73 17.58 -32.30
CA TYR A 464 -17.88 17.28 -31.46
C TYR A 464 -17.76 15.87 -30.87
N LEU A 465 -17.87 15.76 -29.55
CA LEU A 465 -17.85 14.51 -28.81
C LEU A 465 -19.29 14.08 -28.49
N LEU A 466 -19.74 13.03 -29.16
CA LEU A 466 -21.03 12.37 -28.92
C LEU A 466 -20.95 11.37 -27.76
N SER A 467 -22.08 10.80 -27.36
CA SER A 467 -22.12 9.59 -26.52
C SER A 467 -21.35 8.42 -27.17
N LEU A 468 -21.16 7.32 -26.44
CA LEU A 468 -20.46 6.14 -26.99
C LEU A 468 -21.38 5.44 -27.98
N SER A 469 -20.85 5.00 -29.13
CA SER A 469 -21.57 3.97 -29.91
C SER A 469 -21.60 2.67 -29.11
N ARG A 470 -22.49 1.74 -29.51
CA ARG A 470 -22.55 0.41 -28.91
C ARG A 470 -21.19 -0.30 -28.90
N GLU A 471 -20.44 -0.23 -30.00
CA GLU A 471 -19.09 -0.81 -30.12
C GLU A 471 -18.10 -0.14 -29.15
N GLN A 472 -18.08 1.19 -29.09
CA GLN A 472 -17.23 1.93 -28.15
C GLN A 472 -17.57 1.64 -26.68
N ALA A 473 -18.86 1.44 -26.38
CA ALA A 473 -19.33 1.07 -25.06
C ALA A 473 -18.91 -0.35 -24.68
N GLU A 474 -18.94 -1.29 -25.63
CA GLU A 474 -18.44 -2.64 -25.42
C GLU A 474 -16.94 -2.64 -25.09
N GLU A 475 -16.13 -1.93 -25.87
CA GLU A 475 -14.68 -1.80 -25.63
C GLU A 475 -14.39 -1.21 -24.25
N ALA A 476 -15.12 -0.15 -23.87
CA ALA A 476 -14.97 0.49 -22.57
C ALA A 476 -15.38 -0.44 -21.41
N LEU A 477 -16.45 -1.22 -21.56
CA LEU A 477 -16.86 -2.22 -20.56
C LEU A 477 -15.82 -3.33 -20.42
N ARG A 478 -15.35 -3.89 -21.52
CA ARG A 478 -14.33 -4.96 -21.52
C ARG A 478 -13.06 -4.49 -20.83
N ALA A 479 -12.57 -3.30 -21.18
CA ALA A 479 -11.38 -2.72 -20.57
C ALA A 479 -11.56 -2.47 -19.05
N GLY A 480 -12.73 -1.97 -18.64
CA GLY A 480 -13.03 -1.74 -17.22
C GLY A 480 -13.10 -3.03 -16.41
N PHE A 481 -13.70 -4.09 -16.96
CA PHE A 481 -13.73 -5.40 -16.31
C PHE A 481 -12.35 -6.07 -16.29
N GLU A 482 -11.57 -5.97 -17.36
CA GLU A 482 -10.19 -6.46 -17.41
C GLU A 482 -9.32 -5.78 -16.34
N ARG A 483 -9.41 -4.44 -16.23
CA ARG A 483 -8.72 -3.68 -15.18
C ARG A 483 -9.15 -4.12 -13.77
N ALA A 484 -10.44 -4.41 -13.59
CA ALA A 484 -10.98 -4.94 -12.34
C ALA A 484 -10.62 -6.43 -12.11
N ARG A 485 -9.90 -7.08 -13.02
CA ARG A 485 -9.56 -8.51 -13.02
C ARG A 485 -10.81 -9.41 -12.98
N LEU A 486 -11.86 -8.99 -13.68
CA LEU A 486 -13.13 -9.70 -13.77
C LEU A 486 -13.35 -10.26 -15.17
N LEU A 487 -13.77 -11.52 -15.23
CA LEU A 487 -14.27 -12.13 -16.45
C LEU A 487 -15.77 -11.88 -16.57
N VAL A 488 -16.25 -11.67 -17.79
CA VAL A 488 -17.68 -11.60 -18.10
C VAL A 488 -18.08 -12.93 -18.70
N SER A 489 -19.16 -13.54 -18.20
CA SER A 489 -19.68 -14.78 -18.76
C SER A 489 -20.12 -14.60 -20.21
N GLU A 490 -19.55 -15.41 -21.10
CA GLU A 490 -19.89 -15.47 -22.53
C GLU A 490 -20.98 -16.52 -22.81
N GLU A 491 -21.48 -17.24 -21.79
CA GLU A 491 -22.53 -18.24 -21.97
C GLU A 491 -23.86 -17.56 -22.34
N PRO A 492 -24.42 -17.82 -23.54
CA PRO A 492 -25.67 -17.19 -23.93
C PRO A 492 -26.86 -17.82 -23.21
N VAL A 493 -27.79 -16.98 -22.78
CA VAL A 493 -29.08 -17.41 -22.21
C VAL A 493 -30.18 -16.74 -23.03
N GLU A 494 -31.15 -17.54 -23.50
CA GLU A 494 -32.19 -17.08 -24.42
C GLU A 494 -31.60 -16.44 -25.71
N GLY A 495 -30.42 -16.90 -26.12
CA GLY A 495 -29.75 -16.46 -27.36
C GLY A 495 -28.97 -15.14 -27.25
N ARG A 496 -28.78 -14.59 -26.03
CA ARG A 496 -27.98 -13.38 -25.80
C ARG A 496 -26.93 -13.60 -24.70
N THR A 497 -25.76 -13.02 -24.90
CA THR A 497 -24.67 -12.94 -23.90
C THR A 497 -24.97 -11.88 -22.85
N LEU A 498 -24.26 -11.94 -21.71
CA LEU A 498 -24.36 -10.89 -20.69
C LEU A 498 -23.92 -9.51 -21.22
N MET A 499 -22.89 -9.46 -22.06
CA MET A 499 -22.42 -8.20 -22.65
C MET A 499 -23.51 -7.56 -23.53
N GLU A 500 -24.14 -8.34 -24.41
CA GLU A 500 -25.24 -7.86 -25.25
C GLU A 500 -26.40 -7.34 -24.41
N MET A 501 -26.77 -8.05 -23.33
CA MET A 501 -27.84 -7.61 -22.43
C MET A 501 -27.48 -6.33 -21.68
N MET A 502 -26.24 -6.16 -21.22
CA MET A 502 -25.79 -4.92 -20.59
C MET A 502 -25.85 -3.75 -21.56
N LEU A 503 -25.41 -3.95 -22.81
CA LEU A 503 -25.44 -2.92 -23.84
C LEU A 503 -26.88 -2.55 -24.22
N ASP A 504 -27.78 -3.52 -24.37
CA ASP A 504 -29.21 -3.28 -24.61
C ASP A 504 -29.82 -2.41 -23.50
N ASP A 505 -29.64 -2.83 -22.23
CA ASP A 505 -30.17 -2.09 -21.08
C ASP A 505 -29.56 -0.67 -21.00
N LEU A 506 -28.25 -0.53 -21.26
CA LEU A 506 -27.56 0.77 -21.24
C LEU A 506 -28.04 1.70 -22.36
N SER A 507 -28.23 1.19 -23.58
CA SER A 507 -28.79 1.96 -24.70
C SER A 507 -30.21 2.44 -24.35
N THR A 508 -31.07 1.56 -23.84
CA THR A 508 -32.45 1.92 -23.44
C THR A 508 -32.48 3.00 -22.36
N GLU A 509 -31.64 2.91 -21.33
CA GLU A 509 -31.60 3.94 -20.28
C GLU A 509 -31.02 5.27 -20.80
N SER A 510 -30.23 5.23 -21.89
CA SER A 510 -29.58 6.39 -22.51
C SER A 510 -30.46 7.16 -23.49
N GLU A 511 -31.59 6.62 -23.95
CA GLU A 511 -32.50 7.22 -24.96
C GLU A 511 -32.95 8.66 -24.64
N LYS A 512 -32.94 9.05 -23.35
CA LYS A 512 -33.33 10.41 -22.93
C LYS A 512 -32.22 11.46 -23.05
N VAL A 513 -30.97 11.01 -23.17
CA VAL A 513 -29.76 11.84 -23.05
C VAL A 513 -28.76 11.61 -24.17
N ALA A 514 -29.02 10.66 -25.07
CA ALA A 514 -28.19 10.29 -26.20
C ALA A 514 -29.08 9.95 -27.41
N ASP A 515 -28.48 9.91 -28.60
CA ASP A 515 -29.14 9.45 -29.83
C ASP A 515 -29.48 7.95 -29.76
N ASP A 516 -30.30 7.49 -30.72
CA ASP A 516 -30.78 6.10 -30.80
C ASP A 516 -29.61 5.09 -30.85
N ASP A 517 -29.66 4.05 -30.01
CA ASP A 517 -28.62 3.02 -29.79
C ASP A 517 -27.24 3.52 -29.26
N ALA A 518 -27.14 4.78 -28.80
CA ALA A 518 -25.94 5.29 -28.15
C ALA A 518 -25.96 5.09 -26.63
N VAL A 519 -24.79 4.88 -26.02
CA VAL A 519 -24.62 4.67 -24.58
C VAL A 519 -24.05 5.92 -23.91
N TYR A 520 -24.76 6.40 -22.88
CA TYR A 520 -24.31 7.50 -22.05
C TYR A 520 -23.19 7.02 -21.10
N PRO A 521 -21.95 7.56 -21.19
CA PRO A 521 -20.80 7.03 -20.46
C PRO A 521 -20.97 6.93 -18.93
N PRO A 522 -21.64 7.88 -18.25
CA PRO A 522 -21.88 7.77 -16.81
C PRO A 522 -22.69 6.55 -16.41
N TYR A 523 -23.69 6.14 -17.21
CA TYR A 523 -24.46 4.93 -16.92
C TYR A 523 -23.62 3.68 -17.04
N LEU A 524 -22.78 3.60 -18.08
CA LEU A 524 -21.81 2.52 -18.24
C LEU A 524 -20.88 2.43 -17.01
N GLN A 525 -20.31 3.56 -16.59
CA GLN A 525 -19.44 3.62 -15.42
C GLN A 525 -20.14 3.21 -14.12
N MET A 526 -21.40 3.62 -13.91
CA MET A 526 -22.19 3.23 -12.74
C MET A 526 -22.47 1.71 -12.71
N VAL A 527 -22.85 1.15 -13.86
CA VAL A 527 -23.12 -0.29 -13.98
C VAL A 527 -21.85 -1.10 -13.77
N GLY A 528 -20.78 -0.78 -14.50
CA GLY A 528 -19.50 -1.46 -14.36
C GLY A 528 -18.94 -1.37 -12.94
N PHE A 529 -18.98 -0.20 -12.32
CA PHE A 529 -18.55 0.01 -10.93
C PHE A 529 -19.33 -0.86 -9.96
N THR A 530 -20.66 -0.89 -10.08
CA THR A 530 -21.51 -1.63 -9.14
C THR A 530 -21.31 -3.14 -9.28
N LEU A 531 -21.18 -3.64 -10.52
CA LEU A 531 -20.91 -5.06 -10.76
C LEU A 531 -19.52 -5.46 -10.25
N ALA A 532 -18.51 -4.63 -10.49
CA ALA A 532 -17.17 -4.88 -9.99
C ALA A 532 -17.10 -4.89 -8.45
N ARG A 533 -17.82 -3.96 -7.81
CA ARG A 533 -17.95 -3.92 -6.35
C ARG A 533 -18.65 -5.17 -5.82
N GLN A 534 -19.76 -5.59 -6.42
CA GLN A 534 -20.51 -6.77 -5.97
C GLN A 534 -19.70 -8.06 -6.14
N ALA A 535 -18.99 -8.21 -7.26
CA ALA A 535 -18.13 -9.37 -7.51
C ALA A 535 -17.07 -9.50 -6.41
N ARG A 536 -16.45 -8.38 -6.03
CA ARG A 536 -15.49 -8.31 -4.92
C ARG A 536 -16.11 -8.64 -3.56
N GLU A 537 -17.24 -8.03 -3.22
CA GLU A 537 -17.96 -8.29 -1.96
C GLU A 537 -18.31 -9.78 -1.80
N LYS A 538 -18.60 -10.46 -2.91
CA LYS A 538 -18.89 -11.90 -2.95
C LYS A 538 -17.66 -12.78 -3.21
N GLN A 539 -16.47 -12.18 -3.34
CA GLN A 539 -15.22 -12.87 -3.66
C GLN A 539 -15.30 -13.76 -4.91
N VAL A 540 -15.97 -13.28 -5.95
CA VAL A 540 -16.05 -13.94 -7.26
C VAL A 540 -15.29 -13.14 -8.32
N ASN A 541 -14.70 -13.86 -9.27
CA ASN A 541 -13.93 -13.28 -10.38
C ASN A 541 -14.66 -13.36 -11.74
N VAL A 542 -15.87 -13.90 -11.77
CA VAL A 542 -16.71 -14.00 -12.97
C VAL A 542 -18.05 -13.33 -12.71
N ILE A 543 -18.42 -12.37 -13.56
CA ILE A 543 -19.75 -11.77 -13.58
C ILE A 543 -20.64 -12.65 -14.47
N THR A 544 -21.70 -13.20 -13.88
CA THR A 544 -22.64 -14.08 -14.57
C THR A 544 -23.94 -13.35 -14.89
N LEU A 545 -24.67 -13.87 -15.88
CA LEU A 545 -25.98 -13.32 -16.21
C LEU A 545 -26.97 -13.41 -15.04
N ASP A 546 -26.95 -14.51 -14.29
CA ASP A 546 -27.83 -14.69 -13.13
C ASP A 546 -27.58 -13.64 -12.04
N ALA A 547 -26.31 -13.31 -11.78
CA ALA A 547 -25.94 -12.24 -10.86
C ALA A 547 -26.48 -10.88 -11.34
N TYR A 548 -26.32 -10.57 -12.64
CA TYR A 548 -26.85 -9.35 -13.24
C TYR A 548 -28.39 -9.26 -13.19
N LYS A 549 -29.09 -10.36 -13.49
CA LYS A 549 -30.55 -10.46 -13.39
C LYS A 549 -31.05 -10.34 -11.95
N THR A 550 -30.32 -10.88 -10.98
CA THR A 550 -30.62 -10.72 -9.55
C THR A 550 -30.56 -9.25 -9.12
N MET A 551 -29.64 -8.48 -9.71
CA MET A 551 -29.56 -7.02 -9.54
C MET A 551 -30.62 -6.25 -10.35
N ARG A 552 -31.43 -6.95 -11.15
CA ARG A 552 -32.52 -6.42 -11.98
C ARG A 552 -32.06 -5.45 -13.09
N GLY A 553 -30.90 -5.73 -13.69
CA GLY A 553 -30.40 -5.04 -14.89
C GLY A 553 -29.91 -3.61 -14.66
N ALA A 554 -29.49 -2.93 -15.75
CA ALA A 554 -28.82 -1.63 -15.67
C ALA A 554 -29.69 -0.57 -14.98
N ARG A 555 -30.98 -0.52 -15.34
CA ARG A 555 -31.95 0.45 -14.80
C ARG A 555 -31.94 0.46 -13.27
N LYS A 556 -32.01 -0.72 -12.66
CA LYS A 556 -32.07 -0.85 -11.21
C LYS A 556 -30.72 -0.52 -10.59
N ILE A 557 -29.63 -0.97 -11.20
CA ILE A 557 -28.27 -0.67 -10.78
C ILE A 557 -28.00 0.84 -10.76
N ILE A 558 -28.31 1.55 -11.86
CA ILE A 558 -28.14 3.00 -11.98
C ILE A 558 -28.98 3.71 -10.90
N SER A 559 -30.26 3.33 -10.78
CA SER A 559 -31.16 3.91 -9.77
C SER A 559 -30.63 3.71 -8.35
N GLU A 560 -30.18 2.50 -8.01
CA GLU A 560 -29.65 2.19 -6.68
C GLU A 560 -28.29 2.84 -6.43
N TYR A 561 -27.43 2.97 -7.45
CA TYR A 561 -26.17 3.69 -7.33
C TYR A 561 -26.42 5.14 -6.92
N LEU A 562 -27.31 5.83 -7.63
CA LEU A 562 -27.68 7.21 -7.33
C LEU A 562 -28.35 7.34 -5.94
N LEU A 563 -29.28 6.43 -5.62
CA LEU A 563 -29.94 6.43 -4.31
C LEU A 563 -28.97 6.13 -3.15
N ASN A 564 -28.02 5.23 -3.34
CA ASN A 564 -27.05 4.88 -2.29
C ASN A 564 -26.08 6.04 -2.03
N ARG A 565 -25.67 6.79 -3.07
CA ARG A 565 -24.92 8.04 -2.88
C ARG A 565 -25.69 9.07 -2.03
N LEU A 566 -27.01 9.13 -2.18
CA LEU A 566 -27.86 9.96 -1.32
C LEU A 566 -28.00 9.41 0.11
N LYS A 567 -27.99 8.08 0.30
CA LYS A 567 -28.04 7.46 1.63
C LYS A 567 -26.76 7.69 2.43
N ASP A 568 -25.60 7.76 1.77
CA ASP A 568 -24.31 8.03 2.42
C ASP A 568 -24.28 9.41 3.10
N LEU A 569 -25.19 10.30 2.71
CA LEU A 569 -25.39 11.62 3.32
C LEU A 569 -26.13 11.59 4.68
N LYS A 570 -26.59 10.42 5.16
CA LYS A 570 -27.23 10.21 6.48
C LYS A 570 -28.27 11.30 6.82
N ASP A 571 -27.98 12.12 7.82
CA ASP A 571 -28.89 13.10 8.44
C ASP A 571 -29.19 14.31 7.55
N ILE A 572 -28.54 14.42 6.39
CA ILE A 572 -28.77 15.53 5.44
C ILE A 572 -29.52 15.10 4.17
N ARG A 573 -29.97 13.84 4.09
CA ARG A 573 -30.53 13.24 2.88
C ARG A 573 -31.78 13.96 2.35
N GLU A 574 -32.75 14.26 3.19
CA GLU A 574 -34.01 14.92 2.76
C GLU A 574 -33.74 16.32 2.20
N ASP A 575 -32.83 17.06 2.85
CA ASP A 575 -32.38 18.38 2.39
C ASP A 575 -31.65 18.27 1.05
N ALA A 576 -30.78 17.27 0.90
CA ALA A 576 -30.06 16.99 -0.34
C ALA A 576 -30.99 16.61 -1.51
N GLU A 577 -31.98 15.75 -1.28
CA GLU A 577 -32.98 15.37 -2.28
C GLU A 577 -33.78 16.60 -2.75
N THR A 578 -34.18 17.45 -1.82
CA THR A 578 -34.91 18.70 -2.11
C THR A 578 -34.06 19.67 -2.93
N ILE A 579 -32.80 19.88 -2.54
CA ILE A 579 -31.85 20.74 -3.26
C ILE A 579 -31.59 20.23 -4.67
N LEU A 580 -31.34 18.92 -4.84
CA LEU A 580 -31.12 18.30 -6.16
C LEU A 580 -32.37 18.37 -7.05
N PHE A 581 -33.57 18.26 -6.48
CA PHE A 581 -34.81 18.45 -7.21
C PHE A 581 -34.90 19.88 -7.78
N HIS A 582 -34.63 20.90 -6.97
CA HIS A 582 -34.65 22.29 -7.44
C HIS A 582 -33.56 22.58 -8.47
N LEU A 583 -32.37 21.99 -8.33
CA LEU A 583 -31.28 22.11 -9.32
C LEU A 583 -31.57 21.37 -10.64
N SER A 584 -32.47 20.40 -10.65
CA SER A 584 -32.80 19.57 -11.83
C SER A 584 -34.15 19.90 -12.48
N SER A 585 -35.06 20.59 -11.78
CA SER A 585 -36.45 20.83 -12.21
C SER A 585 -36.66 22.00 -13.18
N GLU A 586 -35.65 22.84 -13.44
CA GLU A 586 -35.68 23.76 -14.59
C GLU A 586 -35.33 23.00 -15.88
N VAL A 587 -36.39 22.50 -16.52
CA VAL A 587 -36.43 21.91 -17.86
C VAL A 587 -35.33 22.45 -18.77
N GLY A 588 -34.30 21.63 -19.01
CA GLY A 588 -33.33 21.82 -20.09
C GLY A 588 -32.26 22.89 -19.89
N ARG A 589 -32.19 23.55 -18.73
CA ARG A 589 -31.07 24.44 -18.38
C ARG A 589 -30.71 24.23 -16.92
N ALA A 590 -29.50 23.72 -16.66
CA ALA A 590 -28.92 23.81 -15.33
C ALA A 590 -28.69 25.31 -15.02
N ALA A 591 -29.68 25.96 -14.40
CA ALA A 591 -29.56 27.32 -13.93
C ALA A 591 -28.62 27.33 -12.72
N ALA A 592 -27.66 28.25 -12.73
CA ALA A 592 -26.83 28.51 -11.56
C ALA A 592 -27.71 29.21 -10.52
N LEU A 593 -28.07 28.50 -9.45
CA LEU A 593 -28.80 29.08 -8.32
C LEU A 593 -27.83 29.41 -7.19
N SER A 594 -27.98 30.58 -6.60
CA SER A 594 -27.28 30.98 -5.37
C SER A 594 -27.79 30.20 -4.15
N PRO A 595 -26.97 30.04 -3.08
CA PRO A 595 -27.43 29.42 -1.84
C PRO A 595 -28.70 30.06 -1.26
N SER A 596 -28.89 31.37 -1.44
CA SER A 596 -30.12 32.08 -1.05
C SER A 596 -31.35 31.72 -1.88
N GLU A 597 -31.18 31.53 -3.19
CA GLU A 597 -32.27 31.12 -4.08
C GLU A 597 -32.68 29.67 -3.81
N ILE A 598 -31.69 28.79 -3.63
CA ILE A 598 -31.91 27.39 -3.26
C ILE A 598 -32.60 27.32 -1.89
N ALA A 599 -32.13 28.08 -0.90
CA ALA A 599 -32.75 28.17 0.43
C ALA A 599 -34.22 28.61 0.35
N SER A 600 -34.51 29.63 -0.45
CA SER A 600 -35.87 30.11 -0.66
C SER A 600 -36.78 29.07 -1.34
N GLN A 601 -36.26 28.30 -2.29
CA GLN A 601 -37.05 27.30 -3.02
C GLN A 601 -37.24 26.01 -2.21
N ALA A 602 -36.18 25.56 -1.53
CA ALA A 602 -36.16 24.34 -0.72
C ALA A 602 -36.80 24.52 0.67
N GLY A 603 -37.11 25.75 1.09
CA GLY A 603 -37.64 26.02 2.43
C GLY A 603 -36.62 25.81 3.55
N LEU A 604 -35.33 25.94 3.25
CA LEU A 604 -34.21 25.69 4.15
C LEU A 604 -33.51 27.00 4.55
N SER A 605 -32.74 26.99 5.64
CA SER A 605 -31.86 28.13 5.95
C SER A 605 -30.64 28.15 5.02
N VAL A 606 -30.11 29.34 4.71
CA VAL A 606 -28.92 29.49 3.84
C VAL A 606 -27.73 28.69 4.37
N GLY A 607 -27.44 28.74 5.67
CA GLY A 607 -26.33 27.98 6.26
C GLY A 607 -26.52 26.46 6.15
N ARG A 608 -27.77 25.96 6.22
CA ARG A 608 -28.06 24.54 6.00
C ARG A 608 -27.88 24.15 4.53
N VAL A 609 -28.28 25.02 3.60
CA VAL A 609 -28.05 24.80 2.17
C VAL A 609 -26.55 24.78 1.85
N GLU A 610 -25.77 25.67 2.43
CA GLU A 610 -24.31 25.69 2.26
C GLU A 610 -23.65 24.40 2.78
N GLU A 611 -24.02 23.93 3.97
CA GLU A 611 -23.56 22.67 4.54
C GLU A 611 -23.88 21.47 3.62
N VAL A 612 -25.13 21.39 3.16
CA VAL A 612 -25.59 20.31 2.27
C VAL A 612 -24.87 20.38 0.92
N ILE A 613 -24.73 21.58 0.34
CA ILE A 613 -24.00 21.77 -0.91
C ILE A 613 -22.54 21.35 -0.76
N GLN A 614 -21.85 21.72 0.32
CA GLN A 614 -20.46 21.28 0.54
C GLN A 614 -20.33 19.74 0.53
N MET A 615 -21.26 19.03 1.16
CA MET A 615 -21.29 17.57 1.13
C MET A 615 -21.62 17.03 -0.27
N LEU A 616 -22.61 17.60 -0.96
CA LEU A 616 -22.95 17.24 -2.33
C LEU A 616 -21.80 17.51 -3.31
N VAL A 617 -20.98 18.53 -3.06
CA VAL A 617 -19.77 18.85 -3.86
C VAL A 617 -18.64 17.88 -3.55
N LYS A 618 -18.43 17.55 -2.27
CA LYS A 618 -17.45 16.54 -1.84
C LYS A 618 -17.75 15.18 -2.46
N ASP A 619 -19.03 14.79 -2.50
CA ASP A 619 -19.51 13.57 -3.14
C ASP A 619 -19.79 13.75 -4.65
N ARG A 620 -19.44 14.93 -5.19
CA ARG A 620 -19.52 15.34 -6.60
C ARG A 620 -20.88 15.14 -7.27
N MET A 621 -21.95 15.17 -6.50
CA MET A 621 -23.33 15.15 -6.96
C MET A 621 -23.78 16.51 -7.50
N VAL A 622 -23.23 17.60 -6.97
CA VAL A 622 -23.41 18.96 -7.51
C VAL A 622 -22.06 19.62 -7.67
N ARG A 623 -22.00 20.67 -8.51
CA ARG A 623 -20.79 21.48 -8.67
C ARG A 623 -21.12 22.94 -8.32
N PRO A 624 -20.30 23.63 -7.52
CA PRO A 624 -20.57 25.01 -7.20
C PRO A 624 -20.35 25.89 -8.43
N ILE A 625 -21.30 26.79 -8.70
CA ILE A 625 -21.16 27.87 -9.68
C ILE A 625 -20.92 29.18 -8.89
N GLY A 626 -19.86 29.22 -8.11
CA GLY A 626 -19.50 30.37 -7.26
C GLY A 626 -18.64 29.85 -6.13
N GLY A 627 -17.50 30.48 -5.82
CA GLY A 627 -16.75 30.13 -4.61
C GLY A 627 -17.35 30.91 -3.45
N GLY A 628 -18.07 30.23 -2.57
CA GLY A 628 -18.03 30.47 -1.13
C GLY A 628 -17.36 29.25 -0.51
N GLN A 629 -16.57 29.47 0.55
CA GLN A 629 -15.76 28.44 1.23
C GLN A 629 -16.47 27.10 1.45
#